data_AF-A0A9D5ZMQ2-F1
#
_entry.id   AF-A0A9D5ZMQ2-F1
#
_cell.length_a   1.000
_cell.length_b   1.000
_cell.length_c   1.000
_cell.angle_alpha   90.00
_cell.angle_beta   90.00
_cell.angle_gamma   90.00
#
_symmetry.space_group_name_H-M   'P 1'
#
loop_
_entity.id
_entity.type
_entity.pdbx_description
1 polymer ?
#
loop_
_entity_poly.entity_id
_entity_poly.type
_entity_poly.pdbx_seq_one_letter_code
_entity_poly.pdbx_strand_id
1 'polypeptide(L)'
;MANTLFIHHNELMILQNLFSSLANVFSKLNPSRKKSSPLHSFTFYIPAPPLRKRGYREKEFDKLFHSFFNKGYELISINTTSHNGPISSGMWIVCIAKALKDNHLSEKDLNFPDIFSSDSDAEASSLLELETS
;
A
#
# COMPACT_ATOMS: atom_id res chain seq x y z
N MET A 1 -39.30 59.44 -15.21
CA MET A 1 -38.55 58.21 -15.57
C MET A 1 -37.40 57.94 -14.59
N ALA A 2 -37.63 58.02 -13.28
CA ALA A 2 -36.57 57.85 -12.26
C ALA A 2 -36.80 56.65 -11.32
N ASN A 3 -38.04 56.16 -11.19
CA ASN A 3 -38.38 55.09 -10.24
C ASN A 3 -37.98 53.68 -10.72
N THR A 4 -37.90 53.45 -12.03
CA THR A 4 -37.49 52.15 -12.59
C THR A 4 -35.99 51.88 -12.43
N LEU A 5 -35.16 52.91 -12.41
CA LEU A 5 -33.70 52.80 -12.23
C LEU A 5 -33.32 52.48 -10.77
N PHE A 6 -34.10 52.98 -9.81
CA PHE A 6 -33.90 52.73 -8.38
C PHE A 6 -34.29 51.30 -7.96
N ILE A 7 -35.34 50.74 -8.56
CA ILE A 7 -35.80 49.37 -8.28
C ILE A 7 -34.77 48.35 -8.79
N HIS A 8 -34.24 48.55 -10.00
CA HIS A 8 -33.20 47.68 -10.56
C HIS A 8 -31.91 47.65 -9.73
N HIS A 9 -31.52 48.79 -9.13
CA HIS A 9 -30.31 48.86 -8.32
C HIS A 9 -30.44 48.10 -6.98
N ASN A 10 -31.63 48.12 -6.36
CA ASN A 10 -31.86 47.39 -5.11
C ASN A 10 -31.98 45.88 -5.33
N GLU A 11 -32.59 45.42 -6.43
CA GLU A 11 -32.64 43.97 -6.73
C GLU A 11 -31.25 43.40 -7.04
N LEU A 12 -30.40 44.16 -7.74
CA LEU A 12 -29.02 43.76 -8.01
C LEU A 12 -28.19 43.63 -6.73
N MET A 13 -28.40 44.51 -5.74
CA MET A 13 -27.72 44.41 -4.45
C MET A 13 -28.21 43.24 -3.59
N ILE A 14 -29.52 42.96 -3.60
CA ILE A 14 -30.08 41.80 -2.87
C ILE A 14 -29.53 40.50 -3.46
N LEU A 15 -29.46 40.38 -4.78
CA LEU A 15 -28.92 39.21 -5.45
C LEU A 15 -27.42 39.02 -5.17
N GLN A 16 -26.61 40.09 -5.22
CA GLN A 16 -25.17 39.98 -4.88
C GLN A 16 -24.94 39.51 -3.43
N ASN A 17 -25.75 39.99 -2.49
CA ASN A 17 -25.68 39.58 -1.09
C ASN A 17 -26.17 38.13 -0.88
N LEU A 18 -27.16 37.68 -1.66
CA LEU A 18 -27.63 36.30 -1.61
C LEU A 18 -26.59 35.33 -2.21
N PHE A 19 -25.98 35.69 -3.34
CA PHE A 19 -24.94 34.89 -3.99
C PHE A 19 -23.69 34.76 -3.12
N SER A 20 -23.26 35.83 -2.45
CA SER A 20 -22.11 35.79 -1.53
C SER A 20 -22.40 35.01 -0.24
N SER A 21 -23.62 35.09 0.29
CA SER A 21 -24.08 34.28 1.42
C SER A 21 -24.11 32.79 1.08
N LEU A 22 -24.66 32.43 -0.09
CA LEU A 22 -24.68 31.06 -0.59
C LEU A 22 -23.28 30.51 -0.85
N ALA A 23 -22.39 31.29 -1.47
CA ALA A 23 -21.01 30.88 -1.72
C ALA A 23 -20.25 30.53 -0.42
N ASN A 24 -20.53 31.24 0.68
CA ASN A 24 -19.95 30.96 1.99
C ASN A 24 -20.52 29.70 2.67
N VAL A 25 -21.77 29.34 2.38
CA VAL A 25 -22.35 28.08 2.87
C VAL A 25 -21.77 26.89 2.10
N PHE A 26 -21.64 27.01 0.77
CA PHE A 26 -21.07 25.95 -0.07
C PHE A 26 -19.57 25.75 0.15
N SER A 27 -18.80 26.81 0.43
CA SER A 27 -17.36 26.67 0.75
C SER A 27 -17.12 25.93 2.07
N LYS A 28 -18.06 26.03 3.02
CA LYS A 28 -18.02 25.34 4.31
C LYS A 28 -18.45 23.87 4.26
N LEU A 29 -19.04 23.43 3.14
CA LEU A 29 -19.52 22.07 2.90
C LEU A 29 -18.58 21.24 2.01
N ASN A 30 -17.43 21.77 1.61
CA ASN A 30 -16.41 20.97 0.93
C ASN A 30 -15.42 20.46 1.98
N PRO A 31 -15.63 19.26 2.58
CA PRO A 31 -14.64 18.69 3.46
C PRO A 31 -13.36 18.61 2.65
N SER A 32 -12.34 19.34 3.10
CA SER A 32 -10.96 19.20 2.67
C SER A 32 -10.70 17.73 2.35
N ARG A 33 -10.58 17.38 1.07
CA ARG A 33 -10.19 16.03 0.65
C ARG A 33 -8.78 15.83 1.20
N LYS A 34 -8.67 15.25 2.39
CA LYS A 34 -7.39 14.78 2.92
C LYS A 34 -6.79 13.90 1.85
N LYS A 35 -5.67 14.32 1.30
CA LYS A 35 -4.95 13.61 0.23
C LYS A 35 -4.59 12.24 0.79
N SER A 36 -5.28 11.19 0.36
CA SER A 36 -4.97 9.83 0.80
C SER A 36 -3.73 9.36 0.08
N SER A 37 -2.76 8.81 0.81
CA SER A 37 -1.58 8.20 0.22
C SER A 37 -1.98 7.13 -0.82
N PRO A 38 -1.30 7.05 -1.97
CA PRO A 38 -1.57 6.03 -2.98
C PRO A 38 -1.39 4.62 -2.41
N LEU A 39 -2.33 3.73 -2.74
CA LEU A 39 -2.26 2.30 -2.40
C LEU A 39 -1.35 1.58 -3.39
N HIS A 40 -0.55 0.65 -2.89
CA HIS A 40 0.35 -0.18 -3.68
C HIS A 40 0.08 -1.65 -3.37
N SER A 41 0.06 -2.47 -4.41
CA SER A 41 -0.05 -3.92 -4.31
C SER A 41 1.29 -4.58 -4.55
N PHE A 42 1.63 -5.59 -3.75
CA PHE A 42 2.85 -6.37 -3.89
C PHE A 42 2.54 -7.85 -3.72
N THR A 43 3.28 -8.67 -4.44
CA THR A 43 3.05 -10.10 -4.52
C THR A 43 4.34 -10.83 -4.16
N PHE A 44 4.23 -11.81 -3.26
CA PHE A 44 5.32 -12.67 -2.83
C PHE A 44 4.91 -14.13 -2.99
N TYR A 45 5.82 -14.98 -3.46
CA TYR A 45 5.57 -16.42 -3.59
C TYR A 45 6.36 -17.17 -2.51
N ILE A 46 5.65 -17.91 -1.66
CA ILE A 46 6.27 -18.86 -0.72
C ILE A 46 6.19 -20.25 -1.35
N PRO A 47 7.32 -20.88 -1.71
CA PRO A 47 7.32 -22.27 -2.16
C PRO A 47 6.89 -23.19 -1.01
N ALA A 48 6.33 -24.35 -1.36
CA ALA A 48 6.00 -25.36 -0.36
C ALA A 48 7.25 -25.72 0.46
N PRO A 49 7.15 -25.77 1.80
CA PRO A 49 8.30 -26.08 2.61
C PRO A 49 8.79 -27.51 2.32
N PRO A 50 10.11 -27.76 2.33
CA PRO A 50 10.65 -29.11 2.38
C PRO A 50 10.08 -29.89 3.57
N LEU A 51 10.09 -31.22 3.47
CA LEU A 51 9.52 -32.13 4.46
C LEU A 51 10.19 -31.93 5.84
N ARG A 52 9.40 -31.65 6.89
CA ARG A 52 9.93 -31.44 8.27
C ARG A 52 8.98 -32.00 9.32
N LYS A 53 9.53 -32.35 10.49
CA LYS A 53 8.76 -32.88 11.64
C LYS A 53 8.00 -31.80 12.43
N ARG A 54 8.23 -30.51 12.17
CA ARG A 54 7.66 -29.37 12.92
C ARG A 54 7.24 -28.26 11.95
N GLY A 55 6.51 -27.28 12.47
CA GLY A 55 6.03 -26.12 11.71
C GLY A 55 7.15 -25.37 10.98
N TYR A 56 6.79 -24.72 9.88
CA TYR A 56 7.69 -23.94 9.04
C TYR A 56 7.45 -22.45 9.22
N ARG A 57 8.54 -21.69 9.32
CA ARG A 57 8.54 -20.23 9.32
C ARG A 57 9.43 -19.75 8.17
N GLU A 58 8.86 -18.94 7.29
CA GLU A 58 9.57 -18.39 6.13
C GLU A 58 10.40 -17.16 6.56
N LYS A 59 11.69 -17.37 6.85
CA LYS A 59 12.56 -16.34 7.41
C LYS A 59 12.72 -15.13 6.48
N GLU A 60 12.75 -15.36 5.17
CA GLU A 60 12.89 -14.29 4.18
C GLU A 60 11.65 -13.39 4.19
N PHE A 61 10.47 -13.99 4.30
CA PHE A 61 9.21 -13.27 4.42
C PHE A 61 9.16 -12.43 5.70
N ASP A 62 9.64 -12.97 6.83
CA ASP A 62 9.77 -12.20 8.07
C ASP A 62 10.72 -11.00 7.93
N LYS A 63 11.90 -11.19 7.33
CA LYS A 63 12.87 -10.11 7.07
C LYS A 63 12.26 -9.03 6.18
N LEU A 64 11.53 -9.43 5.14
CA LEU A 64 10.81 -8.54 4.23
C LEU A 64 9.78 -7.69 4.97
N PHE A 65 8.90 -8.32 5.75
CA PHE A 65 7.86 -7.61 6.50
C PHE A 65 8.43 -6.70 7.58
N HIS A 66 9.50 -7.13 8.25
CA HIS A 66 10.20 -6.28 9.22
C HIS A 66 10.77 -5.01 8.55
N SER A 67 11.44 -5.16 7.40
CA SER A 67 11.94 -4.02 6.61
C SER A 67 10.79 -3.12 6.12
N PHE A 68 9.69 -3.74 5.71
CA PHE A 68 8.49 -3.06 5.25
C PHE A 68 7.92 -2.11 6.31
N PHE A 69 7.72 -2.59 7.54
CA PHE A 69 7.20 -1.75 8.63
C PHE A 69 8.19 -0.66 9.06
N ASN A 70 9.49 -0.98 9.09
CA ASN A 70 10.52 -0.01 9.46
C ASN A 70 10.68 1.15 8.47
N LYS A 71 10.31 0.94 7.20
CA LYS A 71 10.25 2.00 6.18
C LYS A 71 9.04 2.94 6.33
N GLY A 72 8.14 2.69 7.28
CA GLY A 72 6.98 3.53 7.54
C GLY A 72 5.80 3.23 6.61
N TYR A 73 5.67 1.98 6.18
CA TYR A 73 4.51 1.50 5.45
C TYR A 73 3.46 0.90 6.39
N GLU A 74 2.20 1.19 6.09
CA GLU A 74 1.05 0.59 6.76
C GLU A 74 0.43 -0.45 5.82
N LEU A 75 0.33 -1.67 6.33
CA LEU A 75 -0.34 -2.76 5.64
C LEU A 75 -1.85 -2.59 5.76
N ILE A 76 -2.53 -2.57 4.63
CA ILE A 76 -3.99 -2.43 4.53
C ILE A 76 -4.66 -3.79 4.44
N SER A 77 -4.11 -4.71 3.65
CA SER A 77 -4.65 -6.05 3.52
C SER A 77 -3.59 -7.06 3.13
N ILE A 78 -3.85 -8.33 3.50
CA ILE A 78 -3.10 -9.49 3.05
C ILE A 78 -4.12 -10.49 2.54
N ASN A 79 -3.93 -10.96 1.31
CA ASN A 79 -4.68 -12.03 0.70
C ASN A 79 -3.71 -13.15 0.34
N THR A 80 -4.14 -14.39 0.53
CA THR A 80 -3.31 -15.56 0.22
C THR A 80 -4.04 -16.49 -0.74
N THR A 81 -3.33 -17.01 -1.73
CA THR A 81 -3.86 -17.98 -2.68
C THR A 81 -2.93 -19.17 -2.76
N SER A 82 -3.42 -20.35 -2.40
CA SER A 82 -2.65 -21.59 -2.57
C SER A 82 -2.42 -21.89 -4.05
N HIS A 83 -1.21 -22.29 -4.39
CA HIS A 83 -0.85 -22.81 -5.69
C HIS A 83 -0.47 -24.28 -5.55
N ASN A 84 -1.29 -25.16 -6.13
CA ASN A 84 -1.08 -26.60 -6.09
C ASN A 84 -0.80 -27.09 -7.52
N GLY A 85 0.47 -27.27 -7.87
CA GLY A 85 0.90 -27.79 -9.16
C GLY A 85 1.59 -29.16 -9.02
N PRO A 86 1.67 -29.94 -10.11
CA PRO A 86 2.37 -31.22 -10.13
C PRO A 86 3.90 -31.07 -10.07
N ILE A 87 4.43 -29.92 -10.51
CA ILE A 87 5.88 -29.63 -10.54
C ILE A 87 6.32 -28.86 -9.29
N SER A 88 5.49 -27.91 -8.85
CA SER A 88 5.74 -27.13 -7.65
C SER A 88 4.42 -26.78 -6.97
N SER A 89 4.48 -26.65 -5.65
CA SER A 89 3.38 -26.17 -4.82
C SER A 89 3.86 -25.01 -3.96
N GLY A 90 2.94 -24.25 -3.41
CA GLY A 90 3.25 -23.08 -2.60
C GLY A 90 2.04 -22.19 -2.37
N MET A 91 2.31 -20.93 -2.06
CA MET A 91 1.29 -19.93 -1.74
C MET A 91 1.71 -18.56 -2.25
N TRP A 92 0.80 -17.92 -2.97
CA TRP A 92 0.89 -16.51 -3.28
C TRP A 92 0.39 -15.70 -2.09
N ILE A 93 1.14 -14.65 -1.76
CA ILE A 93 0.75 -13.64 -0.79
C ILE A 93 0.66 -12.33 -1.54
N VAL A 94 -0.55 -11.77 -1.60
CA VAL A 94 -0.83 -10.48 -2.20
C VAL A 94 -1.15 -9.50 -1.09
N CYS A 95 -0.37 -8.44 -0.98
CA CYS A 95 -0.53 -7.45 0.07
C CYS A 95 -0.84 -6.10 -0.55
N ILE A 96 -1.68 -5.33 0.14
CA ILE A 96 -1.96 -3.93 -0.19
C ILE A 96 -1.44 -3.08 0.95
N ALA A 97 -0.73 -2.01 0.63
CA ALA A 97 -0.23 -1.08 1.62
C ALA A 97 -0.22 0.37 1.14
N LYS A 98 0.01 1.27 2.09
CA LYS A 98 0.19 2.71 1.87
C LYS A 98 1.35 3.25 2.71
N ALA A 99 1.90 4.40 2.34
CA ALA A 99 2.83 5.13 3.21
C ALA A 99 2.08 5.88 4.33
N LEU A 100 2.65 5.86 5.54
CA LEU A 100 2.16 6.61 6.70
C LEU A 100 2.50 8.11 6.64
N LYS A 101 3.54 8.49 5.91
CA LYS A 101 3.97 9.89 5.73
C LYS A 101 3.67 10.33 4.29
N ASP A 102 3.76 11.64 4.02
CA ASP A 102 3.74 12.22 2.65
C ASP A 102 4.89 11.72 1.75
N ASN A 103 5.69 10.77 2.23
CA ASN A 103 6.63 10.01 1.44
C ASN A 103 5.84 9.25 0.36
N HIS A 104 6.12 9.58 -0.89
CA HIS A 104 5.73 8.74 -2.00
C HIS A 104 6.43 7.38 -1.84
N LEU A 105 5.67 6.28 -1.87
CA LEU A 105 6.27 5.00 -2.26
C LEU A 105 6.85 5.21 -3.66
N SER A 106 8.17 5.18 -3.78
CA SER A 106 8.78 5.01 -5.08
C SER A 106 8.95 3.52 -5.32
N GLU A 107 8.74 3.04 -6.55
CA GLU A 107 9.02 1.63 -6.90
C GLU A 107 10.46 1.21 -6.55
N LYS A 108 11.38 2.18 -6.46
CA LYS A 108 12.77 1.95 -6.05
C LYS A 108 12.89 1.51 -4.59
N ASP A 109 11.99 1.92 -3.71
CA ASP A 109 11.99 1.53 -2.30
C ASP A 109 11.55 0.08 -2.07
N LEU A 110 10.98 -0.55 -3.11
CA LEU A 110 10.50 -1.93 -3.11
C LEU A 110 11.54 -2.93 -3.63
N ASN A 111 12.66 -2.46 -4.18
CA ASN A 111 13.78 -3.34 -4.45
C ASN A 111 14.54 -3.60 -3.15
N PHE A 112 14.54 -4.86 -2.71
CA PHE A 112 15.27 -5.32 -1.53
C PHE A 112 16.46 -6.20 -1.94
N PRO A 113 17.52 -5.62 -2.55
CA PRO A 113 18.66 -6.39 -3.04
C PRO A 113 19.39 -7.15 -1.92
N ASP A 114 19.32 -6.65 -0.69
CA ASP A 114 20.05 -7.20 0.46
C ASP A 114 19.31 -8.34 1.18
N ILE A 115 18.02 -8.58 0.89
CA ILE A 115 17.23 -9.61 1.60
C ILE A 115 17.52 -11.02 1.06
N PHE A 116 17.82 -11.13 -0.24
CA PHE A 116 17.97 -12.42 -0.93
C PHE A 116 19.43 -12.82 -1.19
N SER A 117 20.41 -12.03 -0.71
CA SER A 117 21.79 -12.09 -1.17
C SER A 117 22.81 -12.67 -0.17
N SER A 118 22.41 -13.37 0.91
CA SER A 118 23.40 -13.75 1.93
C SER A 118 23.36 -15.14 2.58
N ASP A 119 22.40 -16.04 2.33
CA ASP A 119 22.37 -17.31 3.11
C ASP A 119 22.29 -18.60 2.27
N SER A 120 22.23 -18.55 0.92
CA SER A 120 21.97 -19.75 0.08
C SER A 120 23.17 -20.69 -0.13
N ASP A 121 24.39 -20.24 0.12
CA ASP A 121 25.58 -20.98 -0.35
C ASP A 121 26.23 -21.85 0.75
N ALA A 122 25.75 -21.77 2.00
CA ALA A 122 26.37 -22.47 3.13
C ALA A 122 25.67 -23.78 3.54
N GLU A 123 24.37 -23.94 3.32
CA GLU A 123 23.64 -25.16 3.72
C GLU A 123 23.71 -26.29 2.67
N ALA A 124 23.84 -25.95 1.38
CA ALA A 124 23.89 -26.93 0.30
C ALA A 124 25.16 -27.82 0.32
N SER A 125 26.25 -27.35 0.92
CA SER A 125 27.49 -28.12 1.05
C SER A 125 27.44 -29.18 2.16
N SER A 126 26.57 -29.05 3.17
CA SER A 126 26.54 -30.00 4.29
C SER A 126 25.77 -31.30 4.00
N LEU A 127 24.90 -31.31 2.99
CA LEU A 127 24.09 -32.48 2.62
C LEU A 127 24.79 -33.44 1.65
N LEU A 128 25.91 -33.05 1.03
CA LEU A 128 26.67 -33.89 0.09
C LEU A 128 27.77 -34.74 0.75
N GLU A 129 28.14 -34.48 2.01
CA GLU A 129 29.16 -35.26 2.72
C GLU A 129 28.62 -36.51 3.43
N LEU A 130 27.30 -36.70 3.50
CA LEU A 130 26.67 -37.84 4.18
C LEU A 130 26.28 -39.01 3.27
N GLU A 131 26.40 -38.88 1.95
CA GLU A 131 26.13 -39.98 1.00
C GLU A 131 27.39 -40.71 0.49
N THR A 132 28.59 -40.38 1.01
CA THR A 132 29.85 -41.03 0.58
C THR A 132 30.65 -41.70 1.70
N SER A 133 30.04 -42.05 2.83
CA SER A 133 30.66 -42.89 3.88
C SER A 133 29.84 -44.14 4.18
#